data_AF-A0A7X6LBG7-F1
#
_entry.id   AF-A0A7X6LBG7-F1
#
_cell.length_a   1.000
_cell.length_b   1.000
_cell.length_c   1.000
_cell.angle_alpha   90.00
_cell.angle_beta   90.00
_cell.angle_gamma   90.00
#
_symmetry.space_group_name_H-M   'P 1'
#
loop_
_entity.id
_entity.type
_entity.pdbx_description
1 polymer ?
#
loop_
_entity_poly.entity_id
_entity_poly.type
_entity_poly.pdbx_seq_one_letter_code
_entity_poly.pdbx_strand_id
1 'polypeptide(L)'
;MTVRHYHVTAHCCGPHWLIHVPAVDRWTVTEDKSTIRSTARQMIATTTGHDDNPFALHLVAGRALRDAEEFAVGYRVLTRWQPPGKQA
;
A
#
# COMPACT_ATOMS: atom_id res chain seq x y z
N MET A 1 -9.18 4.27 -24.48
CA MET A 1 -9.27 3.76 -23.09
C MET A 1 -8.23 4.49 -22.25
N THR A 2 -8.63 5.20 -21.21
CA THR A 2 -7.69 5.85 -20.28
C THR A 2 -7.25 4.85 -19.22
N VAL A 3 -5.95 4.55 -19.16
CA VAL A 3 -5.36 3.70 -18.10
C VAL A 3 -5.52 4.40 -16.76
N ARG A 4 -6.11 3.73 -15.77
CA ARG A 4 -6.22 4.26 -14.40
C ARG A 4 -4.83 4.27 -13.76
N HIS A 5 -4.50 5.36 -13.08
CA HIS A 5 -3.26 5.51 -12.33
C HIS A 5 -3.59 5.58 -10.84
N TYR A 6 -2.98 4.71 -10.04
CA TYR A 6 -3.08 4.75 -8.58
C TYR A 6 -1.83 5.40 -7.99
N HIS A 7 -2.05 6.42 -7.16
CA HIS A 7 -1.00 7.03 -6.35
C HIS A 7 -0.68 6.13 -5.16
N VAL A 8 0.59 5.74 -5.02
CA VAL A 8 1.09 4.89 -3.94
C VAL A 8 2.24 5.60 -3.26
N THR A 9 2.14 5.78 -1.95
CA THR A 9 3.21 6.35 -1.14
C THR A 9 3.89 5.25 -0.34
N ALA A 10 5.21 5.14 -0.46
CA ALA A 10 6.01 4.23 0.34
C ALA A 10 6.83 5.00 1.38
N HIS A 11 6.69 4.61 2.64
CA HIS A 11 7.41 5.18 3.77
C HIS A 11 8.37 4.13 4.32
N CYS A 12 9.62 4.53 4.60
CA CYS A 12 10.49 3.71 5.43
C CYS A 12 9.96 3.77 6.87
N CYS A 13 9.81 2.63 7.55
CA CYS A 13 9.34 2.54 8.93
C CYS A 13 10.16 1.49 9.70
N GLY A 14 11.33 1.89 10.20
CA GLY A 14 12.30 0.98 10.82
C GLY A 14 12.87 -0.03 9.80
N PRO A 15 12.85 -1.35 10.07
CA PRO A 15 13.33 -2.36 9.13
C PRO A 15 12.29 -2.70 8.03
N HIS A 16 11.14 -2.03 8.02
CA HIS A 16 10.04 -2.31 7.12
C HIS A 16 9.71 -1.12 6.21
N TRP A 17 8.82 -1.37 5.26
CA TRP A 17 8.25 -0.39 4.34
C TRP A 17 6.74 -0.36 4.49
N LEU A 18 6.20 0.81 4.82
CA LEU A 18 4.76 1.05 4.84
C LEU A 18 4.32 1.52 3.47
N ILE A 19 3.27 0.90 2.94
CA ILE A 19 2.69 1.17 1.63
C ILE A 19 1.31 1.73 1.87
N HIS A 20 1.06 2.95 1.40
CA HIS A 20 -0.21 3.65 1.55
C HIS A 20 -0.81 3.95 0.17
N VAL A 21 -2.09 3.61 -0.01
CA VAL A 21 -2.85 3.91 -1.23
C VAL A 21 -4.14 4.67 -0.85
N PRO A 22 -4.13 6.01 -0.95
CA PRO A 22 -5.27 6.83 -0.53
C PRO A 22 -6.57 6.50 -1.29
N ALA A 23 -6.46 6.18 -2.57
CA ALA A 23 -7.63 5.96 -3.44
C ALA A 23 -8.47 4.73 -3.07
N VAL A 24 -7.97 3.86 -2.19
CA VAL A 24 -8.70 2.69 -1.67
C VAL A 24 -8.79 2.71 -0.14
N ASP A 25 -8.38 3.81 0.50
CA ASP A 25 -8.32 3.98 1.96
C ASP A 25 -7.60 2.83 2.70
N ARG A 26 -6.58 2.24 2.05
CA ARG A 26 -5.78 1.13 2.60
C ARG A 26 -4.32 1.45 2.74
N TRP A 27 -3.71 0.80 3.73
CA TRP A 27 -2.28 0.74 3.89
C TRP A 27 -1.83 -0.65 4.36
N THR A 28 -0.57 -1.00 4.13
CA THR A 28 0.01 -2.25 4.63
C THR A 28 1.51 -2.09 4.86
N VAL A 29 2.17 -3.14 5.34
CA VAL A 29 3.60 -3.16 5.62
C VAL A 29 4.24 -4.36 4.94
N THR A 30 5.43 -4.16 4.38
CA THR A 30 6.29 -5.23 3.86
C THR A 30 7.71 -5.09 4.41
N GLU A 31 8.45 -6.20 4.48
CA GLU A 31 9.85 -6.25 4.93
C GLU A 31 10.81 -5.83 3.80
N ASP A 32 10.48 -6.15 2.54
CA ASP A 32 11.36 -5.92 1.41
C ASP A 32 10.86 -4.80 0.49
N LYS A 33 11.73 -3.80 0.26
CA LYS A 33 11.51 -2.71 -0.70
C LYS A 33 11.13 -3.22 -2.10
N SER A 34 11.68 -4.35 -2.54
CA SER A 34 11.42 -4.93 -3.86
C SER A 34 9.95 -5.32 -4.06
N THR A 35 9.27 -5.68 -2.96
CA THR A 35 7.87 -6.15 -2.97
C THR A 35 6.84 -5.01 -2.94
N ILE A 36 7.26 -3.76 -2.74
CA ILE A 36 6.35 -2.61 -2.61
C ILE A 36 5.35 -2.54 -3.78
N ARG A 37 5.84 -2.71 -5.01
CA ARG A 37 4.98 -2.62 -6.21
C ARG A 37 4.00 -3.78 -6.31
N SER A 38 4.44 -5.02 -6.08
CA SER A 38 3.57 -6.19 -6.17
C SER A 38 2.53 -6.17 -5.05
N THR A 39 2.92 -5.82 -3.82
CA THR A 39 2.01 -5.67 -2.68
C THR A 39 0.99 -4.56 -2.90
N ALA A 40 1.40 -3.39 -3.39
CA ALA A 40 0.47 -2.30 -3.71
C ALA A 40 -0.55 -2.72 -4.79
N ARG A 41 -0.08 -3.42 -5.84
CA ARG A 41 -0.94 -3.91 -6.91
C ARG A 41 -1.95 -4.93 -6.38
N GLN A 42 -1.52 -5.89 -5.57
CA GLN A 42 -2.39 -6.88 -4.96
C GLN A 42 -3.45 -6.21 -4.06
N MET A 43 -3.04 -5.29 -3.19
CA MET A 43 -3.94 -4.54 -2.32
C MET A 43 -5.01 -3.78 -3.12
N ILE A 44 -4.64 -3.09 -4.20
CA ILE A 44 -5.58 -2.37 -5.07
C ILE A 44 -6.53 -3.35 -5.76
N ALA A 45 -6.00 -4.41 -6.37
CA ALA A 45 -6.80 -5.39 -7.12
C ALA A 45 -7.83 -6.07 -6.21
N THR A 46 -7.41 -6.56 -5.04
CA THR A 46 -8.29 -7.20 -4.06
C THR A 46 -9.32 -6.23 -3.47
N THR A 47 -8.95 -4.96 -3.21
CA THR A 47 -9.88 -3.98 -2.62
C THR A 47 -10.90 -3.46 -3.63
N THR A 48 -10.52 -3.37 -4.91
CA THR A 48 -11.39 -2.83 -5.97
C THR A 48 -12.13 -3.92 -6.76
N GLY A 49 -11.78 -5.19 -6.60
CA GLY A 49 -12.32 -6.30 -7.39
C GLY A 49 -11.91 -6.26 -8.87
N HIS A 50 -10.80 -5.58 -9.20
CA HIS A 50 -10.31 -5.39 -10.57
C HIS A 50 -9.05 -6.21 -10.86
N ASP A 51 -9.13 -7.54 -10.75
CA ASP A 51 -8.00 -8.40 -11.09
C ASP A 51 -7.62 -8.33 -12.60
N ASP A 52 -8.57 -7.94 -13.47
CA ASP A 52 -8.39 -7.98 -14.93
C ASP A 52 -8.14 -6.61 -15.61
N ASN A 53 -8.24 -5.49 -14.89
CA ASN A 53 -8.11 -4.17 -15.54
C ASN A 53 -6.67 -3.65 -15.44
N PRO A 54 -5.94 -3.42 -16.55
CA PRO A 54 -4.59 -2.90 -16.48
C PRO A 54 -4.60 -1.46 -15.92
N PHE A 55 -4.12 -1.32 -14.68
CA PHE A 55 -3.86 -0.02 -14.06
C PHE A 55 -2.36 0.16 -13.80
N ALA A 56 -1.93 1.42 -13.88
CA ALA A 56 -0.57 1.82 -13.59
C ALA A 56 -0.43 2.30 -12.15
N LEU A 57 0.77 2.15 -11.59
CA LEU A 57 1.12 2.63 -10.26
C LEU A 57 2.06 3.83 -10.39
N HIS A 58 1.70 4.93 -9.74
CA HIS A 58 2.61 6.04 -9.51
C HIS A 58 3.16 5.91 -8.09
N LEU A 59 4.35 5.32 -7.98
CA LEU A 59 5.03 5.13 -6.70
C LEU A 59 5.86 6.37 -6.36
N VAL A 60 5.61 6.92 -5.17
CA VAL A 60 6.36 8.06 -4.62
C VAL A 60 6.92 7.72 -3.24
N ALA A 61 8.07 8.30 -2.91
CA ALA A 61 8.65 8.19 -1.58
C ALA A 61 7.93 9.16 -0.63
N GLY A 62 7.48 8.66 0.51
CA GLY A 62 6.99 9.47 1.62
C GLY A 62 8.07 9.76 2.65
N ARG A 63 7.71 10.48 3.72
CA ARG A 63 8.61 10.70 4.87
C ARG A 63 9.00 9.37 5.53
N ALA A 64 10.18 9.34 6.16
CA ALA A 64 10.53 8.27 7.08
C ALA A 64 9.66 8.34 8.35
N LEU A 65 9.30 7.17 8.86
CA LEU A 65 8.52 6.95 10.07
C LEU A 65 9.35 6.14 11.06
N ARG A 66 9.03 6.27 12.34
CA ARG A 66 9.63 5.43 13.38
C ARG A 66 9.17 3.99 13.26
N ASP A 67 7.86 3.79 13.07
CA ASP A 67 7.20 2.49 13.02
C ASP A 67 5.83 2.63 12.30
N ALA A 68 5.14 1.51 12.10
CA ALA A 68 3.82 1.50 11.47
C ALA A 68 2.72 2.10 12.36
N GLU A 69 2.92 2.15 13.67
CA GLU A 69 1.94 2.70 14.62
C GLU A 69 1.89 4.23 14.51
N GLU A 70 3.03 4.89 14.31
CA GLU A 70 3.10 6.32 14.01
C GLU A 70 2.15 6.70 12.85
N PHE A 71 2.14 5.89 11.79
CA PHE A 71 1.24 6.10 10.67
C PHE A 71 -0.23 5.86 11.03
N ALA A 72 -0.53 4.75 11.71
CA ALA A 72 -1.89 4.38 12.08
C ALA A 72 -2.56 5.42 12.98
N VAL A 73 -1.81 6.02 13.90
CA VAL A 73 -2.30 7.09 14.79
C VAL A 73 -2.61 8.36 14.01
N GLY A 74 -1.77 8.73 13.03
CA GLY A 74 -1.93 9.93 12.21
C GLY A 74 -3.05 9.83 11.16
N TYR A 75 -3.44 8.61 10.76
CA TYR A 75 -4.42 8.37 9.70
C TYR A 75 -5.51 7.38 10.11
N ARG A 76 -6.25 7.71 11.18
CA ARG A 76 -7.30 6.86 11.79
C ARG A 76 -8.42 6.40 10.84
N VAL A 77 -8.62 7.11 9.73
CA VAL A 77 -9.62 6.74 8.72
C VAL A 77 -9.17 5.61 7.79
N LEU A 78 -7.87 5.32 7.74
CA LEU A 78 -7.31 4.32 6.84
C LEU A 78 -7.28 2.93 7.48
N THR A 79 -7.73 1.93 6.73
CA THR A 79 -7.79 0.56 7.24
C THR A 79 -6.53 -0.21 6.83
N ARG A 80 -5.89 -0.88 7.79
CA ARG A 80 -4.77 -1.78 7.49
C ARG A 80 -5.27 -2.95 6.64
N TRP A 81 -4.66 -3.16 5.48
CA TRP A 81 -4.90 -4.30 4.60
C TRP A 81 -3.96 -5.45 4.95
N GLN A 82 -4.52 -6.66 4.97
CA GLN A 82 -3.80 -7.90 5.20
C GLN A 82 -3.71 -8.68 3.87
N PRO A 83 -2.52 -9.14 3.46
CA PRO A 83 -2.38 -9.94 2.26
C PRO A 83 -3.17 -11.25 2.36
N PRO A 84 -3.92 -11.64 1.32
CA PRO A 84 -4.54 -12.97 1.26
C PRO A 84 -3.42 -14.02 1.25
N GLY A 85 -3.33 -14.84 2.31
CA GLY A 85 -2.30 -15.86 2.49
C GLY A 85 -1.44 -15.71 3.75
N LYS A 86 -1.47 -14.55 4.43
CA LYS A 86 -0.98 -14.43 5.82
C LYS A 86 -2.14 -14.72 6.79
N GLN A 87 -2.65 -15.94 6.77
CA GLN A 87 -3.36 -16.49 7.93
C GLN A 87 -2.29 -16.92 8.95
N ALA A 88 -2.56 -16.62 10.21
CA ALA A 88 -1.68 -16.88 11.35
C ALA A 88 -1.18 -18.34 11.43
#